data_AF-X0UUK9-F1
#
_entry.id   AF-X0UUK9-F1
#
_cell.length_a   1.000
_cell.length_b   1.000
_cell.length_c   1.000
_cell.angle_alpha   90.00
_cell.angle_beta   90.00
_cell.angle_gamma   90.00
#
_symmetry.space_group_name_H-M   'P 1'
#
loop_
_entity.id
_entity.type
_entity.pdbx_description
1 polymer ?
#
loop_
_entity_poly.entity_id
_entity_poly.type
_entity_poly.pdbx_seq_one_letter_code
_entity_poly.pdbx_strand_id
1 'polypeptide(L)'
;AFLIWAYTPVPAFESVAVDAPAPDYWPTHGWKYSTPDEQGMNSETLAEMITFYNDAAAENPELYIDSLTVIRNGYIVAEFYNNPLYPRDEMHIVHSVTKSIVSTLIGIAIDRGFIDSVDVPLVDIFAGREIQSLDERKRALTIRHLLSMTTGLHSRDSYIYGYEGLFALQHSDDWLQFALDLPMAATPGERFDYSNISTFVLSTVIMETTGMDTLAFAREYVFGPLGITDVKWEWNSAGQAIAWARMWLKPNDMAKIGLLYLQHGQWD
;
A
#
# COMPACT_ATOMS: atom_id res chain seq x y z
N ALA A 1 9.49 39.76 -1.07
CA ALA A 1 10.51 38.82 -0.56
C ALA A 1 10.36 37.53 -1.38
N PHE A 2 11.39 37.16 -2.14
CA PHE A 2 11.38 35.93 -2.95
C PHE A 2 11.66 34.75 -2.04
N LEU A 3 10.70 33.83 -1.91
CA LEU A 3 10.89 32.53 -1.26
C LEU A 3 11.64 31.62 -2.25
N ILE A 4 12.93 31.45 -2.03
CA ILE A 4 13.75 30.44 -2.70
C ILE A 4 13.38 29.10 -2.05
N TRP A 5 12.69 28.23 -2.79
CA TRP A 5 12.56 26.83 -2.42
C TRP A 5 13.89 26.14 -2.69
N ALA A 6 14.70 25.97 -1.64
CA ALA A 6 15.86 25.10 -1.72
C ALA A 6 15.36 23.65 -1.80
N TYR A 7 15.53 23.04 -2.97
CA TYR A 7 15.36 21.60 -3.15
C TYR A 7 16.50 20.93 -2.38
N THR A 8 16.26 20.54 -1.12
CA THR A 8 17.16 19.60 -0.46
C THR A 8 16.93 18.23 -1.10
N PRO A 9 17.93 17.62 -1.76
CA PRO A 9 17.79 16.24 -2.20
C PRO A 9 17.41 15.40 -0.99
N VAL A 10 16.33 14.62 -1.11
CA VAL A 10 15.96 13.63 -0.11
C VAL A 10 17.20 12.75 0.08
N PRO A 11 17.75 12.62 1.30
CA PRO A 11 18.88 11.74 1.52
C PRO A 11 18.51 10.36 0.96
N ALA A 12 19.38 9.80 0.13
CA ALA A 12 19.23 8.42 -0.28
C ALA A 12 19.09 7.60 1.00
N PHE A 13 17.91 7.03 1.24
CA PHE A 13 17.77 6.01 2.26
C PHE A 13 18.65 4.85 1.81
N GLU A 14 19.86 4.74 2.35
CA GLU A 14 20.58 3.48 2.33
C GLU A 14 19.72 2.52 3.15
N SER A 15 19.03 1.61 2.47
CA SER A 15 18.35 0.51 3.14
C SER A 15 19.42 -0.30 3.86
N VAL A 16 19.51 -0.15 5.18
CA VAL A 16 20.22 -1.14 5.98
C VAL A 16 19.40 -2.41 5.83
N ALA A 17 19.93 -3.38 5.08
CA ALA A 17 19.38 -4.72 5.06
C ALA A 17 19.54 -5.27 6.48
N VAL A 18 18.46 -5.19 7.25
CA VAL A 18 18.36 -5.90 8.51
C VAL A 18 17.92 -7.30 8.12
N ASP A 19 18.86 -8.24 8.06
CA ASP A 19 18.53 -9.67 8.01
C ASP A 19 17.79 -9.99 9.32
N ALA A 20 16.46 -9.88 9.28
CA ALA A 20 15.63 -10.33 10.37
C ALA A 20 15.65 -11.86 10.33
N PRO A 21 16.19 -12.55 11.36
CA PRO A 21 16.21 -14.00 11.36
C PRO A 21 14.78 -14.53 11.17
N ALA A 22 14.65 -15.61 10.39
CA ALA A 22 13.37 -16.26 10.21
C ALA A 22 12.77 -16.61 11.58
N PRO A 23 11.45 -16.41 11.78
CA PRO A 23 10.82 -16.79 13.02
C PRO A 23 10.88 -18.32 13.16
N ASP A 24 10.90 -18.81 14.39
CA ASP A 24 10.87 -20.24 14.69
C ASP A 24 9.47 -20.88 14.44
N TYR A 25 8.48 -20.06 14.07
CA TYR A 25 7.16 -20.47 13.59
C TYR A 25 6.54 -19.39 12.69
N TRP A 26 5.60 -19.77 11.83
CA TRP A 26 4.81 -18.83 11.02
C TRP A 26 3.45 -18.56 11.69
N PRO A 27 3.04 -17.29 11.89
CA PRO A 27 1.80 -16.96 12.58
C PRO A 27 0.55 -17.07 11.67
N THR A 28 0.55 -17.99 10.69
CA THR A 28 -0.59 -18.27 9.80
C THR A 28 -1.87 -18.52 10.60
N HIS A 29 -1.76 -19.27 11.70
CA HIS A 29 -2.86 -19.59 12.61
C HIS A 29 -2.95 -18.69 13.84
N GLY A 30 -2.25 -17.55 13.82
CA GLY A 30 -2.23 -16.58 14.91
C GLY A 30 -0.86 -16.42 15.54
N TRP A 31 -0.70 -15.29 16.22
CA TRP A 31 0.53 -14.88 16.87
C TRP A 31 0.70 -15.54 18.24
N LYS A 32 1.93 -15.91 18.56
CA LYS A 32 2.39 -16.20 19.93
C LYS A 32 2.87 -14.90 20.59
N TYR A 33 2.84 -14.92 21.91
CA TYR A 33 3.30 -13.83 22.76
C TYR A 33 4.62 -14.20 23.44
N SER A 34 5.45 -13.20 23.68
CA SER A 34 6.64 -13.29 24.54
C SER A 34 6.88 -11.94 25.19
N THR A 35 7.65 -11.88 26.26
CA THR A 35 8.06 -10.60 26.83
C THR A 35 9.06 -9.89 25.90
N PRO A 36 9.16 -8.54 25.94
CA PRO A 36 10.21 -7.84 25.21
C PRO A 36 11.61 -8.35 25.54
N ASP A 37 11.92 -8.60 26.82
CA ASP A 37 13.24 -9.01 27.28
C ASP A 37 13.67 -10.38 26.73
N GLU A 38 12.75 -11.36 26.69
CA GLU A 38 12.99 -12.67 26.07
C GLU A 38 13.30 -12.57 24.57
N GLN A 39 12.82 -11.52 23.90
CA GLN A 39 13.07 -11.25 22.49
C GLN A 39 14.20 -10.24 22.24
N GLY A 40 14.98 -9.94 23.27
CA GLY A 40 16.13 -9.03 23.19
C GLY A 40 15.74 -7.57 22.99
N MET A 41 14.56 -7.16 23.47
CA MET A 41 14.06 -5.80 23.45
C MET A 41 13.93 -5.29 24.89
N ASN A 42 14.37 -4.05 25.14
CA ASN A 42 14.27 -3.45 26.47
C ASN A 42 12.80 -3.14 26.80
N SER A 43 12.25 -3.79 27.83
CA SER A 43 10.85 -3.60 28.26
C SER A 43 10.60 -2.24 28.90
N GLU A 44 11.58 -1.65 29.59
CA GLU A 44 11.49 -0.32 30.19
C GLU A 44 11.30 0.75 29.12
N THR A 45 12.02 0.69 28.01
CA THR A 45 11.87 1.63 26.88
C THR A 45 10.46 1.57 26.27
N LEU A 46 9.89 0.36 26.12
CA LEU A 46 8.51 0.23 25.66
C LEU A 46 7.51 0.82 26.68
N ALA A 47 7.70 0.55 27.98
CA ALA A 47 6.89 1.10 29.05
C ALA A 47 6.92 2.65 29.08
N GLU A 48 8.11 3.24 28.91
CA GLU A 48 8.31 4.68 28.81
C GLU A 48 7.61 5.27 27.59
N MET A 49 7.68 4.62 26.42
CA MET A 49 6.96 5.06 25.21
C MET A 49 5.45 5.11 25.43
N ILE A 50 4.86 4.10 26.08
CA ILE A 50 3.42 4.05 26.36
C ILE A 50 3.02 5.13 27.36
N THR A 51 3.83 5.32 28.41
CA THR A 51 3.60 6.35 29.41
C THR A 51 3.63 7.74 28.76
N PHE A 52 4.66 8.01 27.95
CA PHE A 52 4.76 9.25 27.17
C PHE A 52 3.54 9.48 26.28
N TYR A 53 3.09 8.45 25.56
CA TYR A 53 1.89 8.56 24.72
C TYR A 53 0.64 8.88 25.54
N ASN A 54 0.42 8.18 26.66
CA ASN A 54 -0.75 8.40 27.51
C ASN A 54 -0.77 9.81 28.11
N ASP A 55 0.36 10.31 28.57
CA ASP A 55 0.50 11.68 29.09
C ASP A 55 0.21 12.70 27.98
N ALA A 56 0.79 12.52 26.79
CA ALA A 56 0.56 13.40 25.65
C ALA A 56 -0.89 13.38 25.15
N ALA A 57 -1.55 12.21 25.11
CA ALA A 57 -2.93 12.05 24.71
C ALA A 57 -3.91 12.64 25.75
N ALA A 58 -3.56 12.63 27.04
CA ALA A 58 -4.33 13.28 28.09
C ALA A 58 -4.31 14.82 27.95
N GLU A 59 -3.20 15.39 27.48
CA GLU A 59 -3.06 16.83 27.23
C GLU A 59 -3.63 17.27 25.87
N ASN A 60 -3.55 16.40 24.85
CA ASN A 60 -4.03 16.67 23.50
C ASN A 60 -4.91 15.52 22.97
N PRO A 61 -6.24 15.64 23.08
CA PRO A 61 -7.18 14.62 22.60
C PRO A 61 -7.11 14.32 21.09
N GLU A 62 -6.46 15.15 20.28
CA GLU A 62 -6.24 14.90 18.86
C GLU A 62 -5.13 13.86 18.59
N LEU A 63 -4.26 13.59 19.58
CA LEU A 63 -3.18 12.58 19.49
C LEU A 63 -3.69 11.19 19.86
N TYR A 64 -4.75 10.74 19.19
CA TYR A 64 -5.43 9.50 19.53
C TYR A 64 -4.98 8.35 18.64
N ILE A 65 -4.45 7.29 19.25
CA ILE A 65 -4.07 6.03 18.60
C ILE A 65 -5.04 4.95 19.07
N ASP A 66 -5.82 4.41 18.13
CA ASP A 66 -6.75 3.32 18.40
C ASP A 66 -6.01 2.05 18.85
N SER A 67 -4.96 1.66 18.13
CA SER A 67 -4.17 0.46 18.41
C SER A 67 -2.68 0.57 18.05
N LEU A 68 -1.84 -0.18 18.77
CA LEU A 68 -0.42 -0.37 18.49
C LEU A 68 -0.05 -1.84 18.75
N THR A 69 0.57 -2.50 17.77
CA THR A 69 1.12 -3.85 17.90
C THR A 69 2.62 -3.81 17.60
N VAL A 70 3.44 -4.38 18.48
CA VAL A 70 4.89 -4.50 18.30
C VAL A 70 5.26 -5.97 18.18
N ILE A 71 5.90 -6.32 17.06
CA ILE A 71 6.41 -7.66 16.78
C ILE A 71 7.94 -7.67 16.86
N ARG A 72 8.51 -8.68 17.52
CA ARG A 72 9.95 -8.95 17.55
C ARG A 72 10.20 -10.45 17.40
N ASN A 73 11.08 -10.84 16.47
CA ASN A 73 11.43 -12.24 16.15
C ASN A 73 10.21 -13.15 15.91
N GLY A 74 9.11 -12.61 15.36
CA GLY A 74 7.88 -13.36 15.12
C GLY A 74 6.93 -13.44 16.32
N TYR A 75 7.21 -12.80 17.46
CA TYR A 75 6.32 -12.75 18.63
C TYR A 75 5.70 -11.37 18.80
N ILE A 76 4.44 -11.32 19.22
CA ILE A 76 3.88 -10.10 19.81
C ILE A 76 4.59 -9.89 21.16
N VAL A 77 5.28 -8.75 21.28
CA VAL A 77 5.94 -8.33 22.52
C VAL A 77 5.19 -7.20 23.24
N ALA A 78 4.31 -6.49 22.51
CA ALA A 78 3.40 -5.52 23.09
C ALA A 78 2.19 -5.28 22.19
N GLU A 79 1.03 -5.06 22.81
CA GLU A 79 -0.23 -4.68 22.16
C GLU A 79 -0.96 -3.63 23.03
N PHE A 80 -1.46 -2.58 22.39
CA PHE A 80 -2.26 -1.53 23.01
C PHE A 80 -3.52 -1.32 22.19
N TYR A 81 -4.65 -1.20 22.88
CA TYR A 81 -5.95 -0.88 22.29
C TYR A 81 -6.59 0.19 23.18
N ASN A 82 -6.46 1.45 22.78
CA ASN A 82 -6.90 2.57 23.61
C ASN A 82 -8.35 2.97 23.32
N ASN A 83 -8.92 2.51 22.20
CA ASN A 83 -10.29 2.79 21.81
C ASN A 83 -11.21 1.61 22.10
N PRO A 84 -12.18 1.74 23.02
CA PRO A 84 -13.16 0.67 23.26
C PRO A 84 -14.04 0.38 22.04
N LEU A 85 -14.12 1.28 21.06
CA LEU A 85 -14.81 1.05 19.78
C LEU A 85 -13.98 0.23 18.79
N TYR A 86 -12.66 0.11 19.00
CA TYR A 86 -11.75 -0.68 18.18
C TYR A 86 -10.97 -1.69 19.05
N PRO A 87 -11.66 -2.71 19.58
CA PRO A 87 -10.98 -3.78 20.31
C PRO A 87 -10.05 -4.58 19.39
N ARG A 88 -9.27 -5.47 19.99
CA ARG A 88 -8.17 -6.23 19.36
C ARG A 88 -8.41 -6.74 17.95
N ASP A 89 -9.57 -7.35 17.71
CA ASP A 89 -9.90 -8.03 16.45
C ASP A 89 -10.79 -7.19 15.52
N GLU A 90 -10.95 -5.89 15.81
CA GLU A 90 -11.69 -4.95 14.98
C GLU A 90 -10.82 -4.41 13.83
N MET A 91 -11.42 -4.31 12.64
CA MET A 91 -10.69 -3.84 11.47
C MET A 91 -10.58 -2.32 11.42
N HIS A 92 -9.44 -1.81 10.96
CA HIS A 92 -9.26 -0.40 10.66
C HIS A 92 -9.14 -0.19 9.16
N ILE A 93 -9.62 0.96 8.66
CA ILE A 93 -9.31 1.37 7.32
C ILE A 93 -7.80 1.68 7.24
N VAL A 94 -7.08 0.97 6.37
CA VAL A 94 -5.62 1.07 6.30
C VAL A 94 -5.13 2.16 5.34
N HIS A 95 -6.07 2.88 4.71
CA HIS A 95 -5.82 3.96 3.76
C HIS A 95 -4.70 3.59 2.76
N SER A 96 -3.65 4.39 2.65
CA SER A 96 -2.60 4.21 1.64
C SER A 96 -1.72 2.98 1.84
N VAL A 97 -1.83 2.25 2.96
CA VAL A 97 -1.20 0.92 3.09
C VAL A 97 -1.72 -0.05 2.03
N THR A 98 -2.96 0.13 1.55
CA THR A 98 -3.51 -0.63 0.42
C THR A 98 -2.58 -0.63 -0.80
N LYS A 99 -1.88 0.48 -1.05
CA LYS A 99 -0.99 0.61 -2.22
C LYS A 99 0.20 -0.34 -2.15
N SER A 100 0.74 -0.59 -0.95
CA SER A 100 1.81 -1.56 -0.75
C SER A 100 1.35 -2.98 -1.05
N ILE A 101 0.09 -3.31 -0.70
CA ILE A 101 -0.50 -4.61 -1.03
C ILE A 101 -0.66 -4.74 -2.55
N VAL A 102 -1.22 -3.74 -3.22
CA VAL A 102 -1.37 -3.74 -4.70
C VAL A 102 -0.01 -3.86 -5.40
N SER A 103 1.03 -3.18 -4.91
CA SER A 103 2.40 -3.31 -5.42
C SER A 103 2.92 -4.75 -5.29
N THR A 104 2.70 -5.40 -4.15
CA THR A 104 3.03 -6.82 -3.95
C THR A 104 2.28 -7.72 -4.91
N LEU A 105 1.00 -7.46 -5.18
CA LEU A 105 0.23 -8.23 -6.16
C LEU A 105 0.78 -8.10 -7.58
N ILE A 106 1.27 -6.91 -7.98
CA ILE A 106 1.95 -6.74 -9.28
C ILE A 106 3.23 -7.56 -9.32
N GLY A 107 4.03 -7.55 -8.25
CA GLY A 107 5.23 -8.39 -8.15
C GLY A 107 4.93 -9.88 -8.29
N ILE A 108 3.86 -10.35 -7.63
CA ILE A 108 3.38 -11.74 -7.75
C ILE A 108 2.88 -12.03 -9.17
N ALA A 109 2.13 -11.12 -9.79
CA ALA A 109 1.66 -11.30 -11.16
C ALA A 109 2.81 -11.43 -12.15
N ILE A 110 3.93 -10.73 -11.92
CA ILE A 110 5.16 -10.89 -12.69
C ILE A 110 5.81 -12.25 -12.43
N ASP A 111 6.02 -12.62 -11.16
CA ASP A 111 6.63 -13.90 -10.77
C ASP A 111 5.87 -15.12 -11.34
N ARG A 112 4.54 -15.03 -11.38
CA ARG A 112 3.65 -16.07 -11.93
C ARG A 112 3.51 -16.03 -13.46
N GLY A 113 4.12 -15.07 -14.13
CA GLY A 113 4.10 -14.95 -15.59
C GLY A 113 2.80 -14.41 -16.18
N PHE A 114 1.95 -13.75 -15.38
CA PHE A 114 0.80 -12.99 -15.90
C PHE A 114 1.21 -11.65 -16.52
N ILE A 115 2.34 -11.10 -16.06
CA ILE A 115 2.93 -9.86 -16.55
C ILE A 115 4.41 -10.11 -16.86
N ASP A 116 4.87 -9.79 -18.07
CA ASP A 116 6.26 -10.10 -18.46
C ASP A 116 7.30 -9.38 -17.59
N SER A 117 7.10 -8.09 -17.32
CA SER A 117 7.97 -7.29 -16.46
C SER A 117 7.31 -5.97 -16.07
N VAL A 118 7.96 -5.21 -15.19
CA VAL A 118 7.54 -3.83 -14.90
C VAL A 118 7.74 -2.87 -16.09
N ASP A 119 8.48 -3.27 -17.13
CA ASP A 119 8.75 -2.42 -18.29
C ASP A 119 7.69 -2.57 -19.40
N VAL A 120 6.64 -3.37 -19.17
CA VAL A 120 5.51 -3.50 -20.10
C VAL A 120 4.81 -2.13 -20.25
N PRO A 121 4.66 -1.62 -21.49
CA PRO A 121 3.91 -0.41 -21.77
C PRO A 121 2.43 -0.55 -21.43
N LEU A 122 1.85 0.47 -20.81
CA LEU A 122 0.44 0.46 -20.41
C LEU A 122 -0.52 0.32 -21.61
N VAL A 123 -0.12 0.90 -22.74
CA VAL A 123 -0.88 0.87 -24.00
C VAL A 123 -1.01 -0.54 -24.58
N ASP A 124 -0.06 -1.43 -24.29
CA ASP A 124 -0.09 -2.81 -24.77
C ASP A 124 -1.05 -3.65 -23.94
N ILE A 125 -1.10 -3.42 -22.62
CA ILE A 125 -2.03 -4.10 -21.69
C ILE A 125 -3.48 -3.77 -22.04
N PHE A 126 -3.76 -2.50 -22.37
CA PHE A 126 -5.10 -2.02 -22.69
C PHE A 126 -5.31 -1.79 -24.19
N ALA A 127 -4.67 -2.59 -25.06
CA ALA A 127 -4.74 -2.42 -26.51
C ALA A 127 -6.18 -2.50 -27.11
N GLY A 128 -7.13 -3.07 -26.37
CA GLY A 128 -8.55 -3.09 -26.74
C GLY A 128 -9.32 -1.79 -26.49
N ARG A 129 -8.68 -0.78 -25.87
CA ARG A 129 -9.30 0.52 -25.57
C ARG A 129 -8.75 1.61 -26.49
N GLU A 130 -9.62 2.53 -26.89
CA GLU A 130 -9.21 3.75 -27.57
C GLU A 130 -8.67 4.74 -26.52
N ILE A 131 -7.39 5.08 -26.60
CA ILE A 131 -6.72 5.97 -25.64
C ILE A 131 -6.54 7.35 -26.26
N GLN A 132 -7.07 8.38 -25.60
CA GLN A 132 -6.91 9.77 -26.02
C GLN A 132 -5.52 10.33 -25.69
N SER A 133 -5.17 11.46 -26.32
CA SER A 133 -3.89 12.17 -26.07
C SER A 133 -2.63 11.29 -26.20
N LEU A 134 -2.67 10.34 -27.14
CA LEU A 134 -1.63 9.32 -27.33
C LEU A 134 -0.39 9.86 -28.04
N ASP A 135 0.45 10.58 -27.31
CA ASP A 135 1.79 11.01 -27.74
C ASP A 135 2.88 9.97 -27.42
N GLU A 136 4.13 10.23 -27.84
CA GLU A 136 5.27 9.34 -27.58
C GLU A 136 5.51 9.09 -26.09
N ARG A 137 5.25 10.08 -25.23
CA ARG A 137 5.42 9.96 -23.77
C ARG A 137 4.38 9.00 -23.19
N LYS A 138 3.13 9.10 -23.63
CA LYS A 138 2.03 8.21 -23.23
C LYS A 138 2.31 6.76 -23.66
N ARG A 139 2.87 6.57 -24.87
CA ARG A 139 3.28 5.24 -25.37
C ARG A 139 4.45 4.64 -24.57
N ALA A 140 5.32 5.47 -24.02
CA ALA A 140 6.45 5.04 -23.18
C ALA A 140 6.09 4.84 -21.69
N LEU A 141 4.84 5.11 -21.28
CA LEU A 141 4.38 4.88 -19.91
C LEU A 141 4.29 3.37 -19.64
N THR A 142 4.85 2.91 -18.51
CA THR A 142 4.96 1.49 -18.16
C THR A 142 4.43 1.21 -16.74
N ILE A 143 4.29 -0.07 -16.38
CA ILE A 143 3.96 -0.50 -15.02
C ILE A 143 4.95 0.08 -13.98
N ARG A 144 6.25 0.11 -14.31
CA ARG A 144 7.30 0.69 -13.46
C ARG A 144 6.95 2.11 -13.04
N HIS A 145 6.54 2.94 -14.00
CA HIS A 145 6.19 4.33 -13.75
C HIS A 145 4.94 4.49 -12.87
N LEU A 146 3.99 3.57 -12.96
CA LEU A 146 2.83 3.52 -12.07
C LEU A 146 3.26 3.14 -10.64
N LEU A 147 4.08 2.10 -10.48
CA LEU A 147 4.59 1.63 -9.18
C LEU A 147 5.43 2.69 -8.47
N SER A 148 6.27 3.41 -9.20
CA SER A 148 7.12 4.48 -8.66
C SER A 148 6.42 5.84 -8.57
N MET A 149 5.15 5.95 -9.02
CA MET A 149 4.41 7.21 -9.15
C MET A 149 5.21 8.30 -9.88
N THR A 150 5.89 7.91 -10.96
CA THR A 150 6.62 8.80 -11.86
C THR A 150 6.01 8.76 -13.26
N THR A 151 4.68 8.74 -13.34
CA THR A 151 3.96 8.53 -14.61
C THR A 151 4.10 9.72 -15.56
N GLY A 152 4.20 10.93 -15.03
CA GLY A 152 4.09 12.16 -15.83
C GLY A 152 2.67 12.45 -16.32
N LEU A 153 1.66 11.69 -15.88
CA LEU A 153 0.25 11.97 -16.15
C LEU A 153 -0.16 13.28 -15.47
N HIS A 154 -1.03 14.04 -16.12
CA HIS A 154 -1.68 15.21 -15.51
C HIS A 154 -2.81 14.76 -14.55
N SER A 155 -2.47 13.96 -13.54
CA SER A 155 -3.46 13.33 -12.66
C SER A 155 -4.07 14.31 -11.66
N ARG A 156 -3.26 15.21 -11.06
CA ARG A 156 -3.71 16.21 -10.08
C ARG A 156 -4.60 15.63 -8.97
N ASP A 157 -4.26 14.44 -8.48
CA ASP A 157 -5.16 13.61 -7.67
C ASP A 157 -4.68 13.39 -6.22
N SER A 158 -3.70 14.17 -5.78
CA SER A 158 -3.16 14.18 -4.41
C SER A 158 -3.60 15.39 -3.60
N TYR A 159 -3.22 15.40 -2.31
CA TYR A 159 -3.56 16.46 -1.36
C TYR A 159 -3.12 17.85 -1.84
N ILE A 160 -1.95 17.97 -2.47
CA ILE A 160 -1.42 19.27 -2.95
C ILE A 160 -2.25 19.88 -4.08
N TYR A 161 -3.07 19.06 -4.75
CA TYR A 161 -4.01 19.48 -5.78
C TYR A 161 -5.46 19.52 -5.29
N GLY A 162 -5.69 19.34 -3.97
CA GLY A 162 -7.03 19.25 -3.40
C GLY A 162 -7.82 18.05 -3.93
N TYR A 163 -7.14 16.99 -4.38
CA TYR A 163 -7.74 15.78 -4.94
C TYR A 163 -8.59 16.01 -6.20
N GLU A 164 -8.38 17.11 -6.93
CA GLU A 164 -9.15 17.51 -8.11
C GLU A 164 -9.36 16.36 -9.11
N GLY A 165 -8.28 15.71 -9.55
CA GLY A 165 -8.39 14.62 -10.51
C GLY A 165 -8.94 13.33 -9.93
N LEU A 166 -8.79 13.11 -8.61
CA LEU A 166 -9.42 11.96 -7.96
C LEU A 166 -10.95 12.12 -7.96
N PHE A 167 -11.45 13.31 -7.63
CA PHE A 167 -12.86 13.60 -7.69
C PHE A 167 -13.38 13.56 -9.13
N ALA A 168 -12.64 14.09 -10.11
CA ALA A 168 -13.02 13.99 -11.51
C ALA A 168 -13.14 12.53 -11.98
N LEU A 169 -12.19 11.67 -11.60
CA LEU A 169 -12.26 10.23 -11.85
C LEU A 169 -13.52 9.64 -11.21
N GLN A 170 -13.80 9.96 -9.94
CA GLN A 170 -14.96 9.42 -9.23
C GLN A 170 -16.32 9.84 -9.82
N HIS A 171 -16.39 10.99 -10.50
CA HIS A 171 -17.58 11.47 -11.20
C HIS A 171 -17.68 10.99 -12.66
N SER A 172 -16.66 10.29 -13.17
CA SER A 172 -16.69 9.72 -14.51
C SER A 172 -17.47 8.39 -14.55
N ASP A 173 -18.01 8.06 -15.72
CA ASP A 173 -18.75 6.80 -15.93
C ASP A 173 -17.83 5.57 -15.99
N ASP A 174 -16.63 5.73 -16.59
CA ASP A 174 -15.59 4.70 -16.66
C ASP A 174 -14.28 5.26 -16.10
N TRP A 175 -13.96 4.86 -14.88
CA TRP A 175 -12.79 5.33 -14.15
C TRP A 175 -11.47 4.91 -14.83
N LEU A 176 -11.44 3.72 -15.43
CA LEU A 176 -10.25 3.24 -16.14
C LEU A 176 -10.05 4.03 -17.42
N GLN A 177 -11.12 4.24 -18.19
CA GLN A 177 -11.06 5.07 -19.39
C GLN A 177 -10.62 6.50 -19.06
N PHE A 178 -11.20 7.10 -18.01
CA PHE A 178 -10.78 8.42 -17.53
C PHE A 178 -9.27 8.47 -17.23
N ALA A 179 -8.75 7.48 -16.51
CA ALA A 179 -7.33 7.41 -16.17
C ALA A 179 -6.44 7.24 -17.41
N LEU A 180 -6.86 6.40 -18.37
CA LEU A 180 -6.16 6.18 -19.62
C LEU A 180 -6.18 7.42 -20.53
N ASP A 181 -7.23 8.24 -20.48
CA ASP A 181 -7.37 9.44 -21.30
C ASP A 181 -6.68 10.69 -20.72
N LEU A 182 -6.15 10.61 -19.50
CA LEU A 182 -5.41 11.73 -18.90
C LEU A 182 -4.25 12.17 -19.81
N PRO A 183 -4.11 13.48 -20.10
CA PRO A 183 -3.00 13.98 -20.89
C PRO A 183 -1.66 13.89 -20.12
N MET A 184 -0.55 13.90 -20.85
CA MET A 184 0.79 13.90 -20.28
C MET A 184 1.24 15.33 -19.91
N ALA A 185 1.63 15.52 -18.65
CA ALA A 185 2.19 16.78 -18.13
C ALA A 185 3.73 16.79 -18.09
N ALA A 186 4.37 15.62 -18.09
CA ALA A 186 5.82 15.44 -18.06
C ALA A 186 6.21 14.13 -18.77
N THR A 187 7.50 13.89 -18.95
CA THR A 187 8.00 12.59 -19.44
C THR A 187 7.90 11.55 -18.32
N PRO A 188 7.51 10.30 -18.59
CA PRO A 188 7.58 9.22 -17.60
C PRO A 188 9.00 9.10 -17.02
N GLY A 189 9.09 8.94 -15.70
CA GLY A 189 10.36 8.86 -14.96
C GLY A 189 10.99 10.21 -14.61
N GLU A 190 10.51 11.33 -15.17
CA GLU A 190 11.12 12.65 -14.99
C GLU A 190 10.97 13.19 -13.56
N ARG A 191 9.81 12.96 -12.94
CA ARG A 191 9.53 13.41 -11.56
C ARG A 191 8.54 12.50 -10.85
N PHE A 192 8.66 12.46 -9.53
CA PHE A 192 7.66 11.86 -8.66
C PHE A 192 6.46 12.79 -8.49
N ASP A 193 5.27 12.22 -8.61
CA ASP A 193 4.00 12.89 -8.26
C ASP A 193 3.05 11.85 -7.66
N TYR A 194 2.74 12.01 -6.36
CA TYR A 194 1.92 11.04 -5.64
C TYR A 194 0.55 10.89 -6.31
N SER A 195 0.16 9.66 -6.64
CA SER A 195 -1.07 9.42 -7.40
C SER A 195 -1.85 8.20 -6.91
N ASN A 196 -3.09 8.45 -6.48
CA ASN A 196 -4.11 7.44 -6.22
C ASN A 196 -4.58 6.77 -7.52
N ILE A 197 -4.74 7.55 -8.60
CA ILE A 197 -5.11 7.06 -9.94
C ILE A 197 -4.08 6.03 -10.42
N SER A 198 -2.79 6.25 -10.18
CA SER A 198 -1.74 5.30 -10.58
C SER A 198 -1.95 3.93 -9.91
N THR A 199 -2.26 3.89 -8.62
CA THR A 199 -2.55 2.61 -7.93
C THR A 199 -3.88 1.99 -8.39
N PHE A 200 -4.89 2.80 -8.69
CA PHE A 200 -6.12 2.31 -9.29
C PHE A 200 -5.85 1.58 -10.61
N VAL A 201 -5.05 2.17 -11.50
CA VAL A 201 -4.66 1.55 -12.76
C VAL A 201 -3.86 0.26 -12.54
N LEU A 202 -2.97 0.20 -11.54
CA LEU A 202 -2.29 -1.06 -11.20
C LEU A 202 -3.28 -2.17 -10.82
N SER A 203 -4.33 -1.84 -10.07
CA SER A 203 -5.39 -2.80 -9.76
C SER A 203 -6.11 -3.29 -11.01
N THR A 204 -6.39 -2.41 -11.99
CA THR A 204 -7.02 -2.84 -13.25
C THR A 204 -6.05 -3.61 -14.14
N VAL A 205 -4.75 -3.37 -14.07
CA VAL A 205 -3.73 -4.21 -14.73
C VAL A 205 -3.78 -5.64 -14.20
N ILE A 206 -3.90 -5.83 -12.89
CA ILE A 206 -4.08 -7.17 -12.29
C ILE A 206 -5.33 -7.84 -12.88
N MET A 207 -6.46 -7.12 -12.93
CA MET A 207 -7.71 -7.66 -13.47
C MET A 207 -7.59 -8.06 -14.94
N GLU A 208 -7.00 -7.20 -15.77
CA GLU A 208 -6.85 -7.44 -17.21
C GLU A 208 -5.94 -8.63 -17.51
N THR A 209 -4.82 -8.74 -16.78
CA THR A 209 -3.78 -9.75 -17.06
C THR A 209 -4.05 -11.11 -16.44
N THR A 210 -4.82 -11.16 -15.34
CA THR A 210 -5.13 -12.41 -14.63
C THR A 210 -6.55 -12.92 -14.90
N GLY A 211 -7.47 -12.03 -15.32
CA GLY A 211 -8.90 -12.33 -15.41
C GLY A 211 -9.61 -12.45 -14.06
N MET A 212 -8.91 -12.17 -12.94
CA MET A 212 -9.45 -12.22 -11.58
C MET A 212 -9.77 -10.82 -11.06
N ASP A 213 -10.78 -10.67 -10.21
CA ASP A 213 -10.88 -9.45 -9.41
C ASP A 213 -9.70 -9.33 -8.44
N THR A 214 -9.30 -8.10 -8.13
CA THR A 214 -8.08 -7.82 -7.35
C THR A 214 -8.11 -8.46 -5.95
N LEU A 215 -9.28 -8.55 -5.31
CA LEU A 215 -9.39 -9.16 -3.99
C LEU A 215 -9.30 -10.69 -4.08
N ALA A 216 -9.88 -11.32 -5.11
CA ALA A 216 -9.71 -12.74 -5.36
C ALA A 216 -8.24 -13.08 -5.59
N PHE A 217 -7.54 -12.31 -6.43
CA PHE A 217 -6.10 -12.49 -6.63
C PHE A 217 -5.31 -12.29 -5.33
N ALA A 218 -5.64 -11.26 -4.54
CA ALA A 218 -5.02 -11.05 -3.23
C ALA A 218 -5.30 -12.19 -2.24
N ARG A 219 -6.51 -12.75 -2.24
CA ARG A 219 -6.88 -13.90 -1.41
C ARG A 219 -6.10 -15.15 -1.78
N GLU A 220 -5.93 -15.39 -3.07
CA GLU A 220 -5.21 -16.58 -3.54
C GLU A 220 -3.73 -16.52 -3.21
N TYR A 221 -3.08 -15.38 -3.47
CA TYR A 221 -1.61 -15.31 -3.44
C TYR A 221 -1.00 -14.58 -2.25
N VAL A 222 -1.78 -13.85 -1.46
CA VAL A 222 -1.28 -13.11 -0.28
C VAL A 222 -2.07 -13.46 0.98
N PHE A 223 -3.36 -13.12 1.02
CA PHE A 223 -4.13 -13.24 2.26
C PHE A 223 -4.35 -14.69 2.67
N GLY A 224 -4.66 -15.59 1.74
CA GLY A 224 -4.82 -17.02 2.00
C GLY A 224 -3.57 -17.66 2.59
N PRO A 225 -2.39 -17.57 1.94
CA PRO A 225 -1.12 -18.06 2.48
C PRO A 225 -0.77 -17.50 3.86
N LEU A 226 -1.07 -16.24 4.12
CA LEU A 226 -0.85 -15.60 5.44
C LEU A 226 -1.93 -15.96 6.49
N GLY A 227 -2.96 -16.73 6.12
CA GLY A 227 -4.10 -17.02 7.00
C GLY A 227 -4.92 -15.78 7.38
N ILE A 228 -4.96 -14.77 6.50
CA ILE A 228 -5.79 -13.57 6.63
C ILE A 228 -7.13 -13.85 5.94
N THR A 229 -8.18 -14.03 6.73
CA THR A 229 -9.51 -14.40 6.21
C THR A 229 -10.47 -13.22 6.13
N ASP A 230 -10.35 -12.27 7.06
CA ASP A 230 -11.28 -11.16 7.22
C ASP A 230 -10.71 -9.89 6.57
N VAL A 231 -11.05 -9.71 5.29
CA VAL A 231 -10.68 -8.52 4.52
C VAL A 231 -11.94 -7.88 3.94
N LYS A 232 -12.12 -6.60 4.22
CA LYS A 232 -13.12 -5.76 3.54
C LYS A 232 -12.41 -4.79 2.62
N TRP A 233 -12.91 -4.66 1.38
CA TRP A 233 -12.42 -3.70 0.40
C TRP A 233 -13.64 -3.05 -0.27
N GLU A 234 -13.67 -1.72 -0.40
CA GLU A 234 -14.68 -1.05 -1.21
C GLU A 234 -14.35 -1.10 -2.70
N TRP A 235 -15.41 -1.04 -3.52
CA TRP A 235 -15.38 -1.18 -4.97
C TRP A 235 -16.19 -0.04 -5.60
N ASN A 236 -15.86 0.32 -6.83
CA ASN A 236 -16.74 1.16 -7.64
C ASN A 236 -17.88 0.35 -8.26
N SER A 237 -18.80 1.02 -8.94
CA SER A 237 -19.96 0.39 -9.61
C SER A 237 -19.59 -0.58 -10.72
N ALA A 238 -18.38 -0.48 -11.29
CA ALA A 238 -17.85 -1.38 -12.32
C ALA A 238 -17.15 -2.62 -11.74
N GLY A 239 -17.17 -2.82 -10.42
CA GLY A 239 -16.52 -3.96 -9.77
C GLY A 239 -15.00 -3.85 -9.71
N GLN A 240 -14.44 -2.64 -9.79
CA GLN A 240 -13.01 -2.38 -9.62
C GLN A 240 -12.74 -1.93 -8.19
N ALA A 241 -11.72 -2.52 -7.56
CA ALA A 241 -11.36 -2.17 -6.19
C ALA A 241 -10.92 -0.70 -6.11
N ILE A 242 -11.31 0.01 -5.03
CA ILE A 242 -10.81 1.36 -4.74
C ILE A 242 -9.37 1.23 -4.23
N ALA A 243 -8.45 0.91 -5.13
CA ALA A 243 -7.16 0.31 -4.78
C ALA A 243 -6.12 1.28 -4.21
N TRP A 244 -6.42 2.58 -4.18
CA TRP A 244 -5.58 3.56 -3.51
C TRP A 244 -5.83 3.63 -1.99
N ALA A 245 -6.96 3.11 -1.50
CA ALA A 245 -7.38 3.19 -0.11
C ALA A 245 -8.43 2.12 0.20
N ARG A 246 -9.34 2.40 1.15
CA ARG A 246 -10.59 1.67 1.38
C ARG A 246 -10.45 0.14 1.52
N MET A 247 -9.34 -0.31 2.08
CA MET A 247 -9.19 -1.66 2.58
C MET A 247 -9.23 -1.60 4.10
N TRP A 248 -9.86 -2.60 4.70
CA TRP A 248 -9.95 -2.81 6.14
C TRP A 248 -9.27 -4.12 6.48
N LEU A 249 -8.35 -4.05 7.45
CA LEU A 249 -7.61 -5.18 8.00
C LEU A 249 -7.56 -5.07 9.52
N LYS A 250 -7.42 -6.20 10.20
CA LYS A 250 -7.10 -6.23 11.63
C LYS A 250 -5.64 -5.81 11.83
N PRO A 251 -5.28 -5.13 12.94
CA PRO A 251 -3.89 -4.77 13.22
C PRO A 251 -2.93 -5.95 13.14
N ASN A 252 -3.35 -7.12 13.64
CA ASN A 252 -2.54 -8.33 13.63
C ASN A 252 -2.41 -8.99 12.26
N ASP A 253 -3.36 -8.78 11.34
CA ASP A 253 -3.23 -9.22 9.95
C ASP A 253 -2.31 -8.27 9.16
N MET A 254 -2.35 -6.97 9.45
CA MET A 254 -1.35 -6.03 8.92
C MET A 254 0.07 -6.39 9.37
N ALA A 255 0.24 -6.81 10.62
CA ALA A 255 1.54 -7.23 11.13
C ALA A 255 2.11 -8.44 10.37
N LYS A 256 1.25 -9.35 9.86
CA LYS A 256 1.70 -10.51 9.05
C LYS A 256 2.28 -10.05 7.72
N ILE A 257 1.69 -9.03 7.09
CA ILE A 257 2.20 -8.42 5.87
C ILE A 257 3.56 -7.76 6.12
N GLY A 258 3.73 -7.09 7.26
CA GLY A 258 5.02 -6.55 7.68
C GLY A 258 6.08 -7.63 7.86
N LEU A 259 5.74 -8.74 8.52
CA LEU A 259 6.63 -9.88 8.70
C LEU A 259 7.00 -10.54 7.35
N LEU A 260 6.05 -10.70 6.43
CA LEU A 260 6.30 -11.21 5.08
C LEU A 260 7.39 -10.37 4.39
N TYR A 261 7.31 -9.04 4.46
CA TYR A 261 8.31 -8.16 3.86
C TYR A 261 9.66 -8.24 4.57
N LEU A 262 9.68 -8.33 5.91
CA LEU A 262 10.91 -8.55 6.68
C LEU A 262 11.58 -9.89 6.34
N GLN A 263 10.81 -10.88 5.94
CA GLN A 263 11.27 -12.21 5.52
C GLN A 263 11.44 -12.32 4.00
N HIS A 264 11.63 -11.19 3.30
CA HIS A 264 11.90 -11.16 1.86
C HIS A 264 10.86 -11.91 1.00
N GLY A 265 9.59 -11.88 1.41
CA GLY A 265 8.49 -12.56 0.72
C GLY A 265 8.37 -14.06 1.03
N GLN A 266 9.18 -14.60 1.93
CA GLN A 266 9.08 -15.99 2.38
C GLN A 266 8.01 -16.14 3.46
N TRP A 267 7.21 -17.21 3.33
CA TRP A 267 6.20 -17.60 4.30
C TRP A 267 5.86 -19.07 4.12
N ASP A 268 6.08 -19.87 5.17
CA ASP A 268 5.83 -21.32 5.25
C ASP A 268 6.45 -22.16 4.12
#